data_AF-A0A1F5YX59-F1
#
_entry.id   AF-A0A1F5YX59-F1
#
_cell.length_a   1.000
_cell.length_b   1.000
_cell.length_c   1.000
_cell.angle_alpha   90.00
_cell.angle_beta   90.00
_cell.angle_gamma   90.00
#
_symmetry.space_group_name_H-M   'P 1'
#
loop_
_entity.id
_entity.type
_entity.pdbx_description
1 polymer ?
#
loop_
_entity_poly.entity_id
_entity_poly.type
_entity_poly.pdbx_seq_one_letter_code
_entity_poly.pdbx_strand_id
1 'polypeptide(L)'
;MKRLATGEWSRFPLDALIQSNWDADTLCVAQEGFSLRLAITPEDSSRATIAVQAESTYNTTDSCFFNFPLILSPGNELRSGAGKSYKLGTEEIRLTGKSLGGALACRGWEVALPPEAEFLWPFYTYSPYGAERVPKNLEAAVGVVRIPLSGNSEWITVKFSVK
;
A
#
# COMPACT_ATOMS: atom_id res chain seq x y z
N MET A 1 -4.14 -13.69 -19.54
CA MET A 1 -3.82 -13.26 -20.93
C MET A 1 -4.95 -13.80 -21.80
N LYS A 2 -5.81 -12.96 -22.37
CA LYS A 2 -6.97 -13.44 -23.14
C LYS A 2 -6.86 -13.01 -24.59
N ARG A 3 -7.06 -13.97 -25.49
CA ARG A 3 -7.26 -13.71 -26.92
C ARG A 3 -8.70 -13.25 -27.12
N LEU A 4 -8.89 -11.99 -27.50
CA LEU A 4 -10.16 -11.40 -27.88
C LEU A 4 -10.74 -12.14 -29.10
N ALA A 5 -12.04 -11.98 -29.35
CA ALA A 5 -12.69 -12.53 -30.54
C ALA A 5 -12.06 -12.00 -31.86
N THR A 6 -11.37 -10.85 -31.80
CA THR A 6 -10.56 -10.27 -32.87
C THR A 6 -9.21 -10.99 -33.08
N GLY A 7 -8.84 -11.89 -32.18
CA GLY A 7 -7.56 -12.58 -32.19
C GLY A 7 -6.44 -11.88 -31.40
N GLU A 8 -6.69 -10.70 -30.83
CA GLU A 8 -5.71 -9.89 -30.11
C GLU A 8 -5.59 -10.27 -28.63
N TRP A 9 -4.42 -10.09 -28.03
CA TRP A 9 -4.24 -10.36 -26.61
C TRP A 9 -4.50 -9.10 -25.78
N SER A 10 -5.50 -9.13 -24.91
CA SER A 10 -5.76 -8.02 -23.99
C SER A 10 -5.13 -8.26 -22.61
N ARG A 11 -4.57 -7.18 -22.06
CA ARG A 11 -4.09 -7.08 -20.66
C ARG A 11 -4.94 -6.13 -19.81
N PHE A 12 -6.02 -5.62 -20.37
CA PHE A 12 -6.91 -4.69 -19.66
C PHE A 12 -7.76 -5.45 -18.63
N PRO A 13 -8.10 -4.80 -17.51
CA PRO A 13 -9.05 -5.38 -16.55
C PRO A 13 -10.39 -5.68 -17.21
N LEU A 14 -11.04 -6.75 -16.73
CA LEU A 14 -12.41 -7.08 -17.10
C LEU A 14 -13.37 -6.00 -16.64
N ASP A 15 -13.10 -5.45 -15.45
CA ASP A 15 -13.82 -4.33 -14.88
C ASP A 15 -12.90 -3.47 -14.02
N ALA A 16 -13.13 -2.17 -14.02
CA ALA A 16 -12.42 -1.22 -13.18
C ALA A 16 -13.40 -0.11 -12.77
N LEU A 17 -13.57 0.04 -11.46
CA LEU A 17 -14.45 1.05 -10.88
C LEU A 17 -13.63 1.95 -9.96
N ILE A 18 -13.72 3.26 -10.18
CA ILE A 18 -13.36 4.27 -9.19
C ILE A 18 -14.65 5.02 -8.88
N GLN A 19 -15.05 4.99 -7.61
CA GLN A 19 -16.24 5.67 -7.14
C GLN A 19 -15.90 6.47 -5.90
N SER A 20 -16.20 7.76 -5.93
CA SER A 20 -16.13 8.65 -4.79
C SER A 20 -17.53 9.03 -4.34
N ASN A 21 -17.80 8.93 -3.05
CA ASN A 21 -19.01 9.45 -2.43
C ASN A 21 -18.68 10.11 -1.08
N TRP A 22 -19.66 10.64 -0.37
CA TRP A 22 -19.45 11.33 0.90
C TRP A 22 -18.97 10.41 2.04
N ASP A 23 -19.32 9.13 1.98
CA ASP A 23 -19.08 8.14 3.05
C ASP A 23 -17.82 7.30 2.81
N ALA A 24 -17.44 7.09 1.54
CA ALA A 24 -16.27 6.30 1.16
C ALA A 24 -15.84 6.54 -0.30
N ASP A 25 -14.54 6.44 -0.52
CA ASP A 25 -13.94 6.23 -1.84
C ASP A 25 -13.68 4.74 -2.06
N THR A 26 -14.06 4.20 -3.21
CA THR A 26 -13.84 2.80 -3.57
C THR A 26 -13.10 2.67 -4.89
N LEU A 27 -12.09 1.81 -4.91
CA LEU A 27 -11.41 1.33 -6.11
C LEU A 27 -11.62 -0.19 -6.21
N CYS A 28 -12.17 -0.65 -7.33
CA CYS A 28 -12.27 -2.07 -7.66
C CYS A 28 -11.56 -2.35 -8.98
N VAL A 29 -10.83 -3.46 -9.05
CA VAL A 29 -10.24 -3.97 -10.28
C VAL A 29 -10.51 -5.46 -10.36
N ALA A 30 -11.10 -5.92 -11.46
CA ALA A 30 -11.35 -7.32 -11.73
C ALA A 30 -10.58 -7.81 -12.96
N GLN A 31 -10.05 -9.01 -12.85
CA GLN A 31 -9.40 -9.80 -13.88
C GLN A 31 -10.01 -11.22 -13.85
N GLU A 32 -9.74 -12.02 -14.87
CA GLU A 32 -10.24 -13.40 -14.90
C GLU A 32 -9.68 -14.20 -13.72
N GLY A 33 -10.57 -14.61 -12.80
CA GLY A 33 -10.22 -15.39 -11.61
C GLY A 33 -9.56 -14.60 -10.48
N PHE A 34 -9.51 -13.27 -10.56
CA PHE A 34 -8.94 -12.41 -9.51
C PHE A 34 -9.66 -11.06 -9.43
N SER A 35 -9.97 -10.59 -8.24
CA SER A 35 -10.44 -9.22 -8.01
C SER A 35 -9.79 -8.59 -6.79
N LEU A 36 -9.58 -7.28 -6.88
CA LEU A 36 -9.09 -6.45 -5.79
C LEU A 36 -10.08 -5.33 -5.51
N ARG A 37 -10.34 -5.10 -4.23
CA ARG A 37 -11.15 -4.00 -3.74
C ARG A 37 -10.39 -3.22 -2.68
N LEU A 38 -10.42 -1.90 -2.80
CA LEU A 38 -9.92 -0.96 -1.81
C LEU A 38 -11.03 0.03 -1.49
N ALA A 39 -11.27 0.27 -0.22
CA ALA A 39 -12.21 1.27 0.27
C ALA A 39 -11.50 2.18 1.27
N ILE A 40 -11.69 3.49 1.14
CA ILE A 40 -11.21 4.49 2.08
C ILE A 40 -12.45 5.13 2.69
N THR A 41 -12.62 4.97 4.00
CA THR A 41 -13.73 5.52 4.76
C THR A 41 -13.19 6.59 5.70
N PRO A 42 -13.46 7.89 5.47
CA PRO A 42 -13.18 8.92 6.45
C PRO A 42 -14.05 8.67 7.69
N GLU A 43 -13.44 8.63 8.87
CA GLU A 43 -14.16 8.56 10.14
C GLU A 43 -14.50 9.97 10.65
N ASP A 44 -13.56 10.91 10.48
CA ASP A 44 -13.71 12.34 10.76
C ASP A 44 -12.64 13.14 10.01
N SER A 45 -12.41 14.40 10.39
CA SER A 45 -11.43 15.28 9.75
C SER A 45 -9.97 14.90 9.97
N SER A 46 -9.65 13.99 10.90
CA SER A 46 -8.29 13.57 11.19
C SER A 46 -8.08 12.06 11.13
N ARG A 47 -9.13 11.26 10.92
CA ARG A 47 -9.06 9.80 10.90
C ARG A 47 -9.70 9.20 9.66
N ALA A 48 -9.06 8.17 9.13
CA ALA A 48 -9.58 7.38 8.03
C ALA A 48 -9.23 5.90 8.20
N THR A 49 -10.12 5.04 7.74
CA THR A 49 -9.90 3.60 7.65
C THR A 49 -9.74 3.22 6.17
N ILE A 50 -8.65 2.52 5.85
CA ILE A 50 -8.39 1.95 4.54
C ILE A 50 -8.59 0.43 4.66
N ALA A 51 -9.58 -0.10 3.96
CA ALA A 51 -9.86 -1.52 3.89
C ALA A 51 -9.49 -2.06 2.51
N VAL A 52 -8.77 -3.17 2.45
CA VAL A 52 -8.35 -3.81 1.21
C VAL A 52 -8.66 -5.30 1.25
N GLN A 53 -9.13 -5.82 0.13
CA GLN A 53 -9.50 -7.23 -0.03
C GLN A 53 -9.00 -7.72 -1.39
N ALA A 54 -8.50 -8.94 -1.42
CA ALA A 54 -8.25 -9.68 -2.65
C ALA A 54 -9.09 -10.96 -2.66
N GLU A 55 -9.62 -11.30 -3.82
CA GLU A 55 -10.36 -12.52 -4.05
C GLU A 55 -9.77 -13.23 -5.27
N SER A 56 -9.59 -14.54 -5.15
CA SER A 56 -9.07 -15.40 -6.21
C SER A 56 -9.98 -16.60 -6.39
N THR A 57 -10.51 -16.79 -7.60
CA THR A 57 -11.40 -17.92 -7.92
C THR A 57 -10.64 -19.23 -8.11
N TYR A 58 -9.37 -19.13 -8.53
CA TYR A 58 -8.49 -20.28 -8.71
C TYR A 58 -7.45 -20.32 -7.61
N ASN A 59 -6.90 -21.52 -7.37
CA ASN A 59 -5.74 -21.68 -6.52
C ASN A 59 -4.53 -21.15 -7.30
N THR A 60 -4.22 -19.87 -7.15
CA THR A 60 -3.08 -19.23 -7.82
C THR A 60 -1.87 -19.29 -6.90
N THR A 61 -0.69 -19.47 -7.47
CA THR A 61 0.59 -19.32 -6.75
C THR A 61 1.03 -17.87 -6.67
N ASP A 62 0.25 -16.95 -7.24
CA ASP A 62 0.61 -15.55 -7.35
C ASP A 62 0.44 -14.86 -5.99
N SER A 63 1.45 -14.06 -5.61
CA SER A 63 1.41 -13.30 -4.37
C SER A 63 0.82 -11.92 -4.62
N CYS A 64 -0.21 -11.57 -3.86
CA CYS A 64 -0.83 -10.25 -3.89
C CYS A 64 -0.35 -9.40 -2.72
N PHE A 65 -0.09 -8.12 -2.95
CA PHE A 65 0.35 -7.19 -1.91
C PHE A 65 -0.37 -5.85 -2.03
N PHE A 66 -0.80 -5.33 -0.89
CA PHE A 66 -1.14 -3.92 -0.75
C PHE A 66 0.12 -3.14 -0.40
N ASN A 67 0.54 -2.25 -1.30
CA ASN A 67 1.64 -1.31 -1.07
C ASN A 67 1.06 0.06 -0.73
N PHE A 68 1.30 0.51 0.49
CA PHE A 68 0.86 1.79 1.02
C PHE A 68 2.07 2.74 1.15
N PRO A 69 2.28 3.64 0.17
CA PRO A 69 3.37 4.60 0.21
C PRO A 69 3.07 5.72 1.23
N LEU A 70 4.06 6.05 2.03
CA LEU A 70 4.07 7.09 3.05
C LEU A 70 5.05 8.19 2.63
N ILE A 71 4.54 9.42 2.57
CA ILE A 71 5.38 10.58 2.27
C ILE A 71 6.16 10.92 3.55
N LEU A 72 7.48 10.72 3.49
CA LEU A 72 8.40 10.94 4.60
C LEU A 72 9.48 11.90 4.15
N SER A 73 9.86 12.85 5.00
CA SER A 73 10.98 13.74 4.72
C SER A 73 12.27 13.26 5.41
N PRO A 74 13.42 13.36 4.74
CA PRO A 74 14.72 13.07 5.36
C PRO A 74 14.97 13.93 6.61
N GLY A 75 15.76 13.41 7.54
CA GLY A 75 16.07 14.04 8.82
C GLY A 75 15.00 13.85 9.91
N ASN A 76 13.81 13.39 9.55
CA ASN A 76 12.74 13.13 10.51
C ASN A 76 12.94 11.86 11.32
N GLU A 77 12.24 11.80 12.43
CA GLU A 77 12.13 10.60 13.25
C GLU A 77 10.87 9.83 12.87
N LEU A 78 11.05 8.56 12.50
CA LEU A 78 9.99 7.57 12.37
C LEU A 78 9.95 6.74 13.66
N ARG A 79 8.78 6.63 14.27
CA ARG A 79 8.57 5.84 15.49
C ARG A 79 7.76 4.59 15.16
N SER A 80 8.19 3.43 15.65
CA SER A 80 7.41 2.20 15.59
C SER A 80 6.58 2.02 16.86
N GLY A 81 5.45 1.31 16.74
CA GLY A 81 4.62 0.89 17.87
C GLY A 81 5.36 0.00 18.87
N ALA A 82 6.50 -0.60 18.47
CA ALA A 82 7.39 -1.32 19.37
C ALA A 82 8.26 -0.41 20.27
N GLY A 83 8.08 0.92 20.19
CA GLY A 83 8.79 1.91 21.00
C GLY A 83 10.19 2.26 20.50
N LYS A 84 10.55 1.87 19.26
CA LYS A 84 11.82 2.24 18.65
C LYS A 84 11.66 3.45 17.73
N SER A 85 12.67 4.31 17.76
CA SER A 85 12.79 5.46 16.86
C SER A 85 13.89 5.24 15.83
N TYR A 86 13.65 5.70 14.62
CA TYR A 86 14.56 5.61 13.49
C TYR A 86 14.71 6.98 12.83
N LYS A 87 15.95 7.42 12.63
CA LYS A 87 16.22 8.65 11.88
C LYS A 87 16.18 8.36 10.39
N LEU A 88 15.33 9.09 9.67
CA LEU A 88 15.14 8.92 8.23
C LEU A 88 16.33 9.52 7.47
N GLY A 89 17.23 8.67 7.01
CA GLY A 89 18.41 9.04 6.24
C GLY A 89 18.56 8.17 4.99
N THR A 90 19.77 8.09 4.47
CA THR A 90 20.10 7.22 3.32
C THR A 90 20.16 5.73 3.68
N GLU A 91 20.22 5.41 4.97
CA GLU A 91 20.33 4.04 5.46
C GLU A 91 19.02 3.27 5.28
N GLU A 92 19.13 2.00 4.88
CA GLU A 92 17.97 1.14 4.74
C GLU A 92 17.39 0.80 6.12
N ILE A 93 16.11 1.12 6.30
CA ILE A 93 15.30 0.71 7.43
C ILE A 93 14.30 -0.30 6.91
N ARG A 94 14.45 -1.55 7.37
CA ARG A 94 13.49 -2.62 7.10
C ARG A 94 12.88 -3.10 8.40
N LEU A 95 11.56 -2.95 8.54
CA LEU A 95 10.81 -3.38 9.71
C LEU A 95 9.79 -4.42 9.29
N THR A 96 9.62 -5.44 10.12
CA THR A 96 8.59 -6.48 9.99
C THR A 96 7.81 -6.60 11.29
N GLY A 97 6.57 -7.11 11.23
CA GLY A 97 5.65 -7.37 12.35
C GLY A 97 6.12 -6.99 13.76
N LYS A 98 7.02 -7.77 14.36
CA LYS A 98 7.52 -7.54 15.73
C LYS A 98 8.25 -6.21 15.94
N SER A 99 9.03 -5.76 14.95
CA SER A 99 9.76 -4.48 15.02
C SER A 99 8.90 -3.27 14.71
N LEU A 100 7.82 -3.46 13.94
CA LEU A 100 6.76 -2.46 13.75
C LEU A 100 5.94 -2.29 15.02
N GLY A 101 5.60 -3.38 15.70
CA GLY A 101 4.74 -3.34 16.89
C GLY A 101 3.35 -2.82 16.60
N GLY A 102 2.83 -3.09 15.39
CA GLY A 102 1.46 -2.77 14.98
C GLY A 102 1.19 -1.31 14.62
N ALA A 103 2.19 -0.42 14.63
CA ALA A 103 2.00 0.96 14.21
C ALA A 103 3.28 1.64 13.70
N LEU A 104 3.10 2.70 12.91
CA LEU A 104 4.14 3.67 12.57
C LEU A 104 3.63 5.08 12.81
N ALA A 105 4.49 5.95 13.31
CA ALA A 105 4.17 7.37 13.50
C ALA A 105 5.31 8.27 13.03
N CYS A 106 4.97 9.39 12.40
CA CYS A 106 5.92 10.42 12.00
C CYS A 106 5.22 11.78 11.95
N ARG A 107 5.89 12.85 12.42
CA ARG A 107 5.42 14.26 12.28
C ARG A 107 3.91 14.47 12.46
N GLY A 108 3.34 13.96 13.56
CA GLY A 108 1.95 14.20 13.93
C GLY A 108 0.95 13.21 13.37
N TRP A 109 1.30 12.34 12.42
CA TRP A 109 0.40 11.25 12.01
C TRP A 109 0.85 9.90 12.58
N GLU A 110 -0.11 8.98 12.65
CA GLU A 110 0.07 7.60 13.09
C GLU A 110 -0.79 6.66 12.23
N VAL A 111 -0.23 5.52 11.86
CA VAL A 111 -0.91 4.47 11.11
C VAL A 111 -0.84 3.16 11.90
N ALA A 112 -2.00 2.56 12.17
CA ALA A 112 -2.10 1.23 12.73
C ALA A 112 -2.04 0.19 11.61
N LEU A 113 -1.20 -0.81 11.79
CA LEU A 113 -0.82 -1.79 10.78
C LEU A 113 -1.09 -3.22 11.27
N PRO A 114 -1.48 -4.13 10.36
CA PRO A 114 -1.64 -5.54 10.70
C PRO A 114 -0.28 -6.20 10.99
N PRO A 115 -0.24 -7.32 11.73
CA PRO A 115 1.00 -8.01 12.11
C PRO A 115 1.89 -8.44 10.93
N GLU A 116 1.28 -8.70 9.77
CA GLU A 116 1.93 -9.17 8.55
C GLU A 116 2.58 -8.03 7.75
N ALA A 117 2.42 -6.78 8.20
CA ALA A 117 2.99 -5.63 7.53
C ALA A 117 4.53 -5.64 7.57
N GLU A 118 5.10 -5.15 6.49
CA GLU A 118 6.52 -4.84 6.34
C GLU A 118 6.66 -3.36 6.01
N PHE A 119 7.74 -2.73 6.46
CA PHE A 119 8.07 -1.36 6.11
C PHE A 119 9.48 -1.31 5.52
N LEU A 120 9.64 -0.48 4.48
CA LEU A 120 10.90 -0.21 3.82
C LEU A 120 11.11 1.28 3.63
N TRP A 121 12.28 1.78 4.02
CA TRP A 121 12.80 3.11 3.70
C TRP A 121 14.29 3.02 3.40
N PRO A 122 14.85 3.88 2.53
CA PRO A 122 14.15 4.68 1.53
C PRO A 122 13.69 3.81 0.35
N PHE A 123 12.46 3.99 -0.13
CA PHE A 123 11.99 3.39 -1.37
C PHE A 123 11.97 4.44 -2.49
N TYR A 124 12.70 4.17 -3.57
CA TYR A 124 12.75 5.04 -4.74
C TYR A 124 11.73 4.55 -5.77
N THR A 125 10.73 5.37 -6.06
CA THR A 125 9.69 5.05 -7.03
C THR A 125 10.26 5.06 -8.45
N TYR A 126 9.69 4.21 -9.31
CA TYR A 126 10.06 4.17 -10.72
C TYR A 126 9.57 5.44 -11.44
N SER A 127 10.47 6.10 -12.18
CA SER A 127 10.08 7.22 -13.07
C SER A 127 9.97 6.72 -14.51
N PRO A 128 8.76 6.62 -15.09
CA PRO A 128 8.59 6.15 -16.47
C PRO A 128 9.10 7.13 -17.54
N TYR A 129 9.40 8.38 -17.18
CA TYR A 129 9.62 9.47 -18.14
C TYR A 129 11.00 10.17 -17.99
N GLY A 130 12.01 9.50 -17.41
CA GLY A 130 13.36 10.05 -17.22
C GLY A 130 14.45 9.38 -18.06
N ALA A 131 15.57 10.09 -18.29
CA ALA A 131 16.78 9.51 -18.89
C ALA A 131 17.43 8.44 -17.98
N GLU A 132 17.25 8.58 -16.66
CA GLU A 132 17.57 7.56 -15.66
C GLU A 132 16.29 6.87 -15.19
N ARG A 133 16.28 5.52 -15.19
CA ARG A 133 15.10 4.71 -14.82
C ARG A 133 14.74 4.79 -13.32
N VAL A 134 15.72 5.04 -12.44
CA VAL A 134 15.52 5.16 -10.98
C VAL A 134 16.55 6.14 -10.40
N PRO A 135 16.29 7.46 -10.45
CA PRO A 135 17.18 8.43 -9.81
C PRO A 135 17.12 8.27 -8.29
N LYS A 136 18.28 8.03 -7.64
CA LYS A 136 18.39 7.93 -6.18
C LYS A 136 18.46 9.33 -5.55
N ASN A 137 17.32 10.01 -5.49
CA ASN A 137 17.17 11.27 -4.75
C ASN A 137 16.44 11.01 -3.43
N LEU A 138 17.12 11.18 -2.30
CA LEU A 138 16.55 10.92 -0.98
C LEU A 138 15.33 11.82 -0.66
N GLU A 139 15.30 13.05 -1.18
CA GLU A 139 14.16 13.96 -1.04
C GLU A 139 12.92 13.48 -1.81
N ALA A 140 13.11 12.62 -2.81
CA ALA A 140 12.03 11.99 -3.57
C ALA A 140 11.70 10.57 -3.09
N ALA A 141 12.39 10.07 -2.07
CA ALA A 141 12.13 8.75 -1.51
C ALA A 141 10.82 8.74 -0.73
N VAL A 142 10.15 7.59 -0.72
CA VAL A 142 8.97 7.32 0.10
C VAL A 142 9.25 6.17 1.06
N GLY A 143 8.52 6.12 2.16
CA GLY A 143 8.41 4.89 2.94
C GLY A 143 7.36 4.01 2.30
N VAL A 144 7.57 2.70 2.20
CA VAL A 144 6.52 1.78 1.72
C VAL A 144 6.16 0.82 2.82
N VAL A 145 4.89 0.81 3.21
CA VAL A 145 4.30 -0.29 3.95
C VAL A 145 3.78 -1.31 2.95
N ARG A 146 4.18 -2.57 3.09
CA ARG A 146 3.77 -3.67 2.24
C ARG A 146 3.03 -4.69 3.08
N ILE A 147 1.82 -5.04 2.68
CA ILE A 147 0.97 -6.00 3.40
C ILE A 147 0.56 -7.11 2.43
N PRO A 148 0.86 -8.39 2.73
CA PRO A 148 0.38 -9.49 1.92
C PRO A 148 -1.14 -9.59 1.97
N LEU A 149 -1.77 -9.83 0.83
CA LEU A 149 -3.20 -10.11 0.72
C LEU A 149 -3.39 -11.59 0.36
N SER A 150 -4.26 -12.28 1.09
CA SER A 150 -4.77 -13.60 0.72
C SER A 150 -5.91 -13.46 -0.28
N GLY A 151 -6.01 -14.39 -1.23
CA GLY A 151 -7.11 -14.45 -2.21
C GLY A 151 -8.41 -15.05 -1.65
N ASN A 152 -8.56 -15.10 -0.32
CA ASN A 152 -9.68 -15.74 0.39
C ASN A 152 -10.82 -14.75 0.74
N SER A 153 -10.81 -13.56 0.14
CA SER A 153 -11.79 -12.51 0.41
C SER A 153 -11.78 -12.00 1.86
N GLU A 154 -10.66 -12.13 2.59
CA GLU A 154 -10.52 -11.47 3.90
C GLU A 154 -10.18 -9.99 3.73
N TRP A 155 -10.82 -9.16 4.55
CA TRP A 155 -10.53 -7.73 4.61
C TRP A 155 -9.36 -7.46 5.54
N ILE A 156 -8.35 -6.80 5.00
CA ILE A 156 -7.26 -6.21 5.77
C ILE A 156 -7.55 -4.73 5.96
N THR A 157 -7.33 -4.25 7.18
CA THR A 157 -7.63 -2.86 7.54
C THR A 157 -6.36 -2.16 8.02
N VAL A 158 -6.17 -0.94 7.53
CA VAL A 158 -5.15 0.01 7.99
C VAL A 158 -5.89 1.25 8.49
N LYS A 159 -5.55 1.72 9.69
CA LYS A 159 -6.18 2.91 10.28
C LYS A 159 -5.19 4.05 10.33
N PHE A 160 -5.56 5.18 9.76
CA PHE A 160 -4.74 6.37 9.71
C PHE A 160 -5.33 7.45 10.61
N SER A 161 -4.47 8.16 11.33
CA SER A 161 -4.85 9.26 12.20
C SER A 161 -3.83 10.39 12.15
N VAL A 162 -4.31 11.62 12.22
CA VAL A 162 -3.51 12.84 12.35
C VAL A 162 -3.80 13.47 13.72
N LYS A 163 -2.74 13.89 14.41
CA LYS A 163 -2.77 14.56 15.71
C LYS A 163 -2.65 16.06 15.55
#